data_AF-A0A7V7VJS4-F1
#
_entry.id   AF-A0A7V7VJS4-F1
#
_cell.length_a   1.000
_cell.length_b   1.000
_cell.length_c   1.000
_cell.angle_alpha   90.00
_cell.angle_beta   90.00
_cell.angle_gamma   90.00
#
_symmetry.space_group_name_H-M   'P 1'
#
loop_
_entity.id
_entity.type
_entity.pdbx_description
1 polymer ?
#
loop_
_entity_poly.entity_id
_entity_poly.type
_entity_poly.pdbx_seq_one_letter_code
_entity_poly.pdbx_strand_id
1 'polypeptide(L)' 'MIESIIHWSLKNRFLVICGVLMLIALGIRALRLTPVDAIPDLTENQVLVYAEWMGRSPQEVEDQVTFPLSTGLQG' A
#
# COMPACT_ATOMS: atom_id res chain seq x y z
N MET A 1 -17.90 31.28 16.32
CA MET A 1 -16.91 30.60 15.44
C MET A 1 -17.59 29.93 14.25
N ILE A 2 -18.45 28.91 14.46
CA ILE A 2 -19.17 28.24 13.35
C ILE A 2 -20.03 29.23 12.57
N GLU A 3 -20.79 30.08 13.25
CA GLU A 3 -21.61 31.12 12.63
C GLU A 3 -20.79 32.09 11.77
N SER A 4 -19.57 32.43 12.20
CA SER A 4 -18.65 33.29 11.47
C SER A 4 -18.17 32.63 10.16
N ILE A 5 -17.92 31.31 10.18
CA ILE A 5 -17.55 30.53 8.99
C ILE A 5 -18.72 30.45 8.01
N ILE A 6 -19.94 30.22 8.51
CA ILE A 6 -21.16 30.18 7.70
C ILE A 6 -21.37 31.54 7.02
N HIS A 7 -21.31 32.64 7.78
CA HIS A 7 -21.47 33.98 7.22
C HIS A 7 -20.40 34.32 6.18
N TRP A 8 -19.14 33.97 6.44
CA TRP A 8 -18.07 34.16 5.46
C TRP A 8 -18.30 33.33 4.19
N SER A 9 -18.77 32.09 4.34
CA SER A 9 -19.06 31.19 3.21
C SER A 9 -20.22 31.72 2.35
N LEU A 10 -21.29 32.23 2.99
CA LEU A 10 -22.42 32.85 2.30
C LEU A 10 -22.03 34.13 1.57
N LYS A 11 -21.19 34.97 2.19
CA LYS A 11 -20.68 36.20 1.56
C LYS A 11 -19.78 35.90 0.35
N ASN A 12 -18.98 34.84 0.42
CA ASN A 12 -18.05 34.43 -0.61
C ASN A 12 -18.56 33.25 -1.44
N ARG A 13 -19.87 33.19 -1.72
CA ARG A 13 -20.54 32.08 -2.43
C ARG A 13 -19.84 31.64 -3.72
N PHE A 14 -19.27 32.59 -4.47
CA PHE A 14 -18.54 32.28 -5.70
C PHE A 14 -17.29 31.43 -5.42
N LEU A 15 -16.46 31.83 -4.45
CA LEU A 15 -15.27 31.07 -4.05
C LEU A 15 -15.63 29.69 -3.52
N VAL A 16 -16.71 29.60 -2.74
CA VAL A 16 -17.21 28.31 -2.21
C VAL A 16 -17.62 27.39 -3.36
N ILE A 17 -18.38 27.89 -4.34
CA ILE A 17 -18.80 27.11 -5.52
C ILE A 17 -17.59 26.67 -6.34
N CYS A 18 -16.62 27.56 -6.61
CA CYS A 18 -15.39 27.19 -7.32
C CYS A 18 -14.61 26.10 -6.56
N GLY A 19 -14.49 26.22 -5.24
CA GLY A 19 -13.84 25.22 -4.39
C GLY A 19 -14.55 23.86 -4.45
N VAL A 20 -15.88 23.85 -4.42
CA VAL A 20 -16.69 22.63 -4.56
C VAL A 20 -16.49 21.99 -5.94
N LEU A 21 -16.53 22.78 -7.02
CA LEU A 21 -16.30 22.27 -8.38
C LEU A 21 -14.89 21.69 -8.54
N MET A 22 -13.88 22.34 -7.96
CA MET A 22 -12.52 21.83 -7.95
C MET A 22 -12.42 20.51 -7.19
N LEU A 23 -13.04 20.40 -6.01
CA LEU A 23 -13.09 19.15 -5.24
C LEU A 23 -13.80 18.03 -6.00
N ILE A 24 -14.89 18.32 -6.70
CA ILE A 24 -15.58 17.35 -7.56
C ILE A 24 -14.66 16.87 -8.68
N ALA A 25 -13.99 17.79 -9.39
CA ALA A 25 -13.07 17.44 -10.47
C ALA A 25 -11.91 16.56 -9.98
N LEU A 26 -11.32 16.90 -8.82
CA LEU A 26 -10.28 16.10 -8.17
C LEU A 26 -10.82 14.74 -7.72
N GLY A 27 -12.04 14.69 -7.19
CA GLY A 27 -12.71 13.45 -6.79
C GLY A 27 -12.96 12.52 -7.98
N ILE A 28 -13.45 13.04 -9.10
CA ILE A 28 -13.63 12.27 -10.34
C ILE A 28 -12.30 11.74 -10.84
N ARG A 29 -11.24 12.57 -10.80
CA ARG A 29 -9.89 12.13 -11.17
C ARG A 29 -9.39 11.01 -10.26
N ALA A 30 -9.58 11.13 -8.95
CA ALA A 30 -9.21 10.09 -7.99
C ALA A 30 -9.97 8.79 -8.27
N LEU A 31 -11.30 8.84 -8.44
CA LEU A 31 -12.11 7.66 -8.75
C LEU A 31 -11.66 6.92 -10.03
N ARG A 32 -11.18 7.65 -11.03
CA ARG A 32 -10.70 7.06 -12.29
C ARG A 32 -9.28 6.51 -12.21
N LEU A 33 -8.44 7.05 -11.32
CA LEU A 33 -7.01 6.72 -11.24
C LEU A 33 -6.67 5.81 -10.08
N THR A 34 -7.54 5.67 -9.09
CA THR A 34 -7.34 4.75 -7.98
C THR A 34 -7.44 3.32 -8.51
N PRO A 35 -6.38 2.50 -8.41
CA PRO A 35 -6.47 1.10 -8.76
C PRO A 35 -7.45 0.40 -7.82
N VAL A 36 -8.37 -0.36 -8.39
CA VAL A 36 -9.36 -1.14 -7.64
C VAL A 36 -9.07 -2.61 -7.88
N ASP A 37 -8.97 -3.36 -6.80
CA ASP A 37 -8.89 -4.83 -6.84
C ASP A 37 -10.20 -5.43 -6.33
N ALA A 38 -10.55 -6.61 -6.83
CA ALA A 38 -11.78 -7.31 -6.47
C ALA A 38 -11.72 -7.93 -5.07
N ILE A 39 -10.50 -8.24 -4.60
CA ILE A 39 -10.25 -8.93 -3.33
C ILE A 39 -9.14 -8.16 -2.61
N PRO A 40 -9.23 -7.98 -1.28
CA PRO A 40 -8.12 -7.42 -0.52
C PRO A 40 -6.91 -8.37 -0.54
N ASP A 41 -5.70 -7.82 -0.47
CA ASP A 41 -4.50 -8.64 -0.29
C ASP A 41 -4.53 -9.29 1.10
N LEU A 42 -4.51 -10.62 1.11
CA LEU A 42 -4.53 -11.46 2.31
C LEU A 42 -3.19 -12.18 2.54
N THR A 43 -2.18 -11.87 1.71
CA THR A 43 -0.90 -12.57 1.72
C THR A 43 -0.06 -12.13 2.92
N GLU A 44 0.65 -13.07 3.53
CA GLU A 44 1.64 -12.73 4.54
C GLU A 44 2.86 -12.07 3.87
N ASN A 45 3.56 -11.20 4.60
CA ASN A 45 4.80 -10.61 4.10
C ASN A 45 5.94 -11.66 4.14
N GLN A 46 6.03 -12.46 3.09
CA GLN A 46 7.00 -13.56 2.98
C GLN A 46 8.22 -13.13 2.16
N VAL A 47 9.42 -13.42 2.69
CA VAL A 47 10.68 -13.27 1.95
C VAL A 47 11.18 -14.65 1.55
N LEU A 48 11.41 -14.86 0.25
CA LEU A 48 11.89 -16.12 -0.28
C LEU A 48 13.41 -16.06 -0.52
N VAL A 49 14.14 -17.03 0.04
CA VAL A 49 15.59 -17.15 -0.09
C VAL A 49 15.91 -18.37 -0.93
N TYR A 50 16.60 -18.17 -2.04
CA TYR A 50 17.08 -19.24 -2.92
C TYR A 50 18.59 -19.38 -2.77
N ALA A 51 19.05 -20.61 -2.54
CA ALA A 51 20.46 -20.96 -2.47
C ALA A 51 20.70 -22.22 -3.29
N GLU A 52 21.23 -22.06 -4.50
CA GLU A 52 21.54 -23.16 -5.39
C GLU A 52 22.91 -23.77 -5.09
N TRP A 53 22.97 -25.09 -4.93
CA TRP A 53 24.24 -25.81 -4.81
C TRP A 53 24.22 -27.12 -5.61
N MET A 54 24.63 -27.00 -6.87
CA MET A 54 24.60 -28.10 -7.83
C MET A 54 25.62 -29.18 -7.50
N GLY A 55 25.25 -30.45 -7.76
CA GLY A 55 26.13 -31.61 -7.60
C GLY A 55 26.31 -32.09 -6.16
N ARG A 56 25.52 -31.56 -5.22
CA ARG A 56 25.49 -32.03 -3.82
C ARG A 56 24.29 -32.90 -3.55
N SER A 57 24.47 -33.81 -2.60
CA SER A 57 23.36 -34.62 -2.09
C SER A 57 22.37 -33.74 -1.32
N PRO A 58 21.07 -34.11 -1.27
CA PRO A 58 20.08 -33.36 -0.50
C PRO A 58 20.47 -33.20 0.98
N GLN A 59 21.15 -34.18 1.55
CA GLN A 59 21.64 -34.12 2.94
C GLN A 59 22.70 -33.04 3.13
N GLU A 60 23.67 -32.95 2.22
CA GLU A 60 24.68 -31.88 2.26
C GLU A 60 24.04 -30.48 2.10
N VAL A 61 23.03 -30.35 1.24
CA VAL A 61 22.29 -29.08 1.07
C VAL A 61 21.53 -28.71 2.34
N GLU A 62 20.87 -29.67 2.98
CA GLU A 62 20.16 -29.43 4.24
C GLU A 62 21.14 -28.98 5.35
N ASP A 63 22.19 -29.77 5.60
CA ASP A 63 23.08 -29.57 6.74
C ASP A 63 23.94 -28.29 6.61
N GLN A 64 24.28 -27.89 5.38
CA GLN A 64 25.22 -26.81 5.12
C GLN A 64 24.57 -25.52 4.60
N VAL A 65 23.35 -25.60 4.08
CA VAL A 65 22.64 -24.45 3.49
C VAL A 65 21.32 -24.21 4.19
N THR A 66 20.35 -25.12 4.08
CA THR A 66 18.98 -24.89 4.58
C THR A 66 18.94 -24.71 6.10
N PHE A 67 19.60 -25.60 6.84
CA PHE A 67 19.60 -25.57 8.31
C PHE A 67 20.28 -24.32 8.89
N PRO A 68 21.52 -23.96 8.51
CA PRO A 68 22.15 -22.73 9.02
C PRO A 68 21.42 -21.46 8.56
N LEU A 69 20.85 -21.45 7.34
CA LEU A 69 20.05 -20.31 6.88
C LEU A 69 18.75 -20.15 7.69
N SER A 70 17.98 -21.23 7.86
CA SER A 70 16.71 -21.17 8.59
C SER A 70 16.90 -20.83 10.06
N THR A 71 17.92 -21.39 10.72
CA THR A 71 18.23 -21.08 12.13
C THR A 71 18.80 -19.67 12.29
N GLY A 72 19.69 -19.23 11.39
CA GLY A 72 20.21 -17.85 11.41
C GLY A 72 19.14 -16.78 11.16
N LEU A 73 18.08 -17.11 10.41
CA LEU A 73 16.94 -16.21 10.17
C LEU A 73 15.89 -16.24 11.30
N GLN A 74 15.93 -17.23 12.19
CA GLN A 74 15.02 -17.32 13.34
C GLN A 74 15.41 -16.40 14.51
N GLY A 75 16.62 -15.83 14.49
CA GLY A 75 17.13 -14.93 15.53
C GLY A 75 17.87 -15.65 16.65
#